data_AF-A0A086STI4-F1
#
_entry.id   AF-A0A086STI4-F1
#
_cell.length_a   1.000
_cell.length_b   1.000
_cell.length_c   1.000
_cell.angle_alpha   90.00
_cell.angle_beta   90.00
_cell.angle_gamma   90.00
#
_symmetry.space_group_name_H-M   'P 1'
#
loop_
_entity.id
_entity.type
_entity.pdbx_description
1 polymer ?
#
loop_
_entity_poly.entity_id
_entity_poly.type
_entity_poly.pdbx_seq_one_letter_code
_entity_poly.pdbx_strand_id
1 'polypeptide(L)'
;MGMSNITRGGPGGTHRPGVGGKSIATAKRHRNSRLARRGGVKRISAGIYEETRSVLRKRLELVLKTCVAYTEYRKAKTVTVHDVIHCLRFLGTPIYGFDPDTHDARKSKTDRIHYTAAPAHI
;
A
#
# COMPACT_ATOMS: atom_id res chain seq x y z
N MET A 1 55.88 -22.73 -10.19
CA MET A 1 55.15 -22.28 -11.40
C MET A 1 53.88 -23.12 -11.51
N GLY A 2 52.69 -22.55 -11.32
CA GLY A 2 51.44 -23.32 -11.38
C GLY A 2 50.29 -22.66 -10.64
N MET A 3 49.89 -21.47 -11.10
CA MET A 3 48.76 -20.71 -10.55
C MET A 3 47.45 -21.36 -11.03
N SER A 4 46.67 -21.96 -10.14
CA SER A 4 45.32 -22.46 -10.45
C SER A 4 44.29 -21.33 -10.32
N ASN A 5 43.61 -21.04 -11.43
CA ASN A 5 42.63 -19.98 -11.57
C ASN A 5 41.38 -20.23 -10.72
N ILE A 6 41.14 -19.36 -9.72
CA ILE A 6 39.86 -19.25 -9.02
C ILE A 6 38.92 -18.45 -9.92
N THR A 7 38.03 -19.13 -10.65
CA THR A 7 36.90 -18.51 -11.33
C THR A 7 35.91 -18.01 -10.29
N ARG A 8 36.09 -16.76 -9.83
CA ARG A 8 35.10 -16.07 -9.00
C ARG A 8 33.85 -15.85 -9.86
N GLY A 9 32.79 -16.60 -9.56
CA GLY A 9 31.45 -16.40 -10.11
C GLY A 9 31.04 -14.93 -9.97
N GLY A 10 30.78 -14.28 -11.10
CA GLY A 10 30.39 -12.88 -11.15
C GLY A 10 29.07 -12.63 -10.43
N PRO A 11 28.85 -11.41 -9.92
CA PRO A 11 27.64 -11.06 -9.19
C PRO A 11 26.42 -11.21 -10.11
N GLY A 12 25.49 -12.09 -9.71
CA GLY A 12 24.20 -12.28 -10.38
C GLY A 12 23.47 -10.95 -10.52
N GLY A 13 23.12 -10.59 -11.75
CA GLY A 13 22.49 -9.32 -12.08
C GLY A 13 21.26 -9.08 -11.22
N THR A 14 21.26 -7.95 -10.50
CA THR A 14 20.07 -7.47 -9.80
C THR A 14 18.96 -7.28 -10.83
N HIS A 15 17.89 -8.07 -10.77
CA HIS A 15 16.66 -7.78 -11.50
C HIS A 15 16.13 -6.42 -11.04
N ARG A 16 16.48 -5.36 -11.78
CA ARG A 16 15.88 -4.03 -11.61
C ARG A 16 14.42 -4.16 -12.03
N PRO A 17 13.44 -3.92 -11.14
CA PRO A 17 12.05 -3.89 -11.56
C PRO A 17 11.91 -2.76 -12.58
N GLY A 18 11.51 -3.07 -13.81
CA GLY A 18 11.27 -2.08 -14.84
C GLY A 18 10.23 -1.04 -14.41
N VAL A 19 10.20 0.07 -15.14
CA VAL A 19 9.44 1.32 -14.90
C VAL A 19 7.90 1.14 -14.91
N GLY A 20 7.41 -0.09 -15.04
CA GLY A 20 5.99 -0.42 -14.90
C GLY A 20 5.58 -0.51 -13.43
N GLY A 21 4.83 0.48 -12.95
CA GLY A 21 4.16 0.43 -11.65
C GLY A 21 3.32 -0.84 -11.49
N LYS A 22 3.27 -1.39 -10.27
CA LYS A 22 2.50 -2.60 -9.97
C LYS A 22 1.00 -2.29 -10.12
N SER A 23 0.37 -2.76 -11.20
CA SER A 23 -1.07 -2.65 -11.41
C SER A 23 -1.85 -3.73 -10.64
N ILE A 24 -3.17 -3.54 -10.50
CA ILE A 24 -4.07 -4.54 -9.87
C ILE A 24 -4.07 -5.85 -10.68
N ALA A 25 -3.99 -5.76 -12.00
CA ALA A 25 -3.89 -6.92 -12.89
C ALA A 25 -2.60 -7.73 -12.63
N THR A 26 -1.49 -7.04 -12.33
CA THR A 26 -0.21 -7.66 -11.98
C THR A 26 -0.06 -7.93 -10.47
N ALA A 27 -1.14 -7.86 -9.69
CA ALA A 27 -1.08 -8.18 -8.27
C ALA A 27 -0.70 -9.65 -8.08
N LYS A 28 0.49 -9.88 -7.51
CA LYS A 28 1.02 -11.23 -7.28
C LYS A 28 0.10 -12.01 -6.33
N ARG A 29 -0.10 -13.30 -6.60
CA ARG A 29 -0.92 -14.25 -5.80
C ARG A 29 -0.65 -14.16 -4.28
N HIS A 30 0.61 -13.97 -3.88
CA HIS A 30 1.00 -13.85 -2.47
C HIS A 30 0.42 -12.61 -1.77
N ARG A 31 0.13 -11.50 -2.49
CA ARG A 31 -0.48 -10.30 -1.89
C ARG A 31 -1.94 -10.53 -1.51
N ASN A 32 -2.72 -11.15 -2.40
CA ASN A 32 -4.12 -11.46 -2.15
C ASN A 32 -4.26 -12.49 -1.03
N SER A 33 -3.37 -13.49 -0.97
CA SER A 33 -3.31 -14.43 0.14
C SER A 33 -3.09 -13.71 1.47
N ARG A 34 -2.12 -12.77 1.55
CA ARG A 34 -1.88 -11.97 2.76
C ARG A 34 -3.08 -11.11 3.19
N LEU A 35 -3.92 -10.68 2.27
CA LEU A 35 -5.17 -9.97 2.59
C LEU A 35 -6.21 -10.93 3.15
N ALA A 36 -6.47 -12.03 2.45
CA ALA A 36 -7.41 -13.07 2.88
C ALA A 36 -7.05 -13.67 4.25
N ARG A 37 -5.75 -13.89 4.53
CA ARG A 37 -5.31 -14.35 5.86
C ARG A 37 -5.59 -13.34 6.97
N ARG A 38 -5.38 -12.05 6.71
CA ARG A 38 -5.75 -10.98 7.66
C ARG A 38 -7.25 -10.90 7.89
N GLY A 39 -8.05 -11.29 6.90
CA GLY A 39 -9.51 -11.46 7.03
C GLY A 39 -9.95 -12.80 7.63
N GLY A 40 -9.05 -13.64 8.16
CA GLY A 40 -9.41 -14.92 8.80
C GLY A 40 -9.72 -16.08 7.84
N VAL A 41 -9.45 -15.93 6.54
CA VAL A 41 -9.78 -16.96 5.55
C VAL A 41 -8.79 -18.13 5.61
N LYS A 42 -9.30 -19.37 5.83
CA LYS A 42 -8.49 -20.60 6.00
C LYS A 42 -8.14 -21.32 4.69
N ARG A 43 -9.02 -21.34 3.70
CA ARG A 43 -8.76 -21.94 2.38
C ARG A 43 -9.21 -20.97 1.28
N ILE A 44 -8.42 -20.85 0.22
CA ILE A 44 -8.66 -19.90 -0.88
C ILE A 44 -8.66 -20.69 -2.18
N SER A 45 -9.75 -20.61 -2.93
CA SER A 45 -9.88 -21.22 -4.26
C SER A 45 -9.12 -20.39 -5.31
N ALA A 46 -8.76 -21.01 -6.44
CA ALA A 46 -8.02 -20.35 -7.52
C ALA A 46 -8.82 -19.23 -8.20
N GLY A 47 -10.14 -19.37 -8.35
CA GLY A 47 -11.00 -18.35 -8.99
C GLY A 47 -11.07 -17.02 -8.22
N ILE A 48 -10.89 -17.07 -6.89
CA ILE A 48 -10.97 -15.88 -6.02
C ILE A 48 -9.86 -14.87 -6.31
N TYR A 49 -8.72 -15.30 -6.88
CA TYR A 49 -7.64 -14.37 -7.17
C TYR A 49 -8.02 -13.31 -8.20
N GLU A 50 -8.80 -13.69 -9.22
CA GLU A 50 -9.23 -12.76 -10.27
C GLU A 50 -10.43 -11.94 -9.82
N GLU A 51 -11.39 -12.57 -9.13
CA GLU A 51 -12.54 -11.88 -8.58
C GLU A 51 -12.13 -10.77 -7.59
N THR A 52 -11.17 -11.06 -6.71
CA THR A 52 -10.63 -10.07 -5.77
C THR A 52 -10.02 -8.87 -6.50
N ARG A 53 -9.36 -9.08 -7.65
CA ARG A 53 -8.80 -7.99 -8.46
C ARG A 53 -9.90 -7.10 -9.05
N SER A 54 -10.98 -7.71 -9.54
CA SER A 54 -12.15 -6.99 -10.05
C SER A 54 -12.81 -6.14 -8.97
N VAL A 55 -13.03 -6.70 -7.77
CA VAL A 55 -13.60 -5.97 -6.63
C VAL A 55 -12.72 -4.79 -6.20
N LEU A 56 -11.41 -5.00 -6.10
CA LEU A 56 -10.45 -3.94 -5.75
C LEU A 56 -10.48 -2.81 -6.78
N ARG A 57 -10.57 -3.16 -8.07
CA ARG A 57 -10.67 -2.17 -9.15
C ARG A 57 -11.96 -1.36 -9.05
N LYS A 58 -13.12 -2.02 -8.92
CA LYS A 58 -14.42 -1.36 -8.77
C LYS A 58 -14.45 -0.41 -7.58
N ARG A 59 -13.89 -0.82 -6.43
CA ARG A 59 -13.80 0.02 -5.24
C ARG A 59 -12.96 1.28 -5.49
N LEU A 60 -11.81 1.14 -6.16
CA LEU A 60 -10.95 2.28 -6.48
C LEU A 60 -11.58 3.20 -7.52
N GLU A 61 -12.28 2.66 -8.52
CA GLU A 61 -13.03 3.45 -9.49
C GLU A 61 -14.10 4.31 -8.79
N LEU A 62 -14.81 3.75 -7.80
CA LEU A 62 -15.78 4.51 -7.01
C LEU A 62 -15.11 5.65 -6.23
N VAL A 63 -14.02 5.36 -5.50
CA VAL A 63 -13.29 6.38 -4.73
C VAL A 63 -12.73 7.48 -5.63
N LEU A 64 -12.13 7.10 -6.76
CA LEU A 64 -11.48 8.06 -7.65
C LEU A 64 -12.50 8.96 -8.35
N LYS A 65 -13.68 8.44 -8.75
CA LYS A 65 -14.77 9.27 -9.27
C LYS A 65 -15.19 10.35 -8.28
N THR A 66 -15.32 10.00 -7.00
CA THR A 66 -15.62 11.00 -5.97
C THR A 66 -14.45 11.97 -5.77
N CYS A 67 -13.19 11.50 -5.72
CA CYS A 67 -12.02 12.38 -5.55
C CYS A 67 -11.86 13.39 -6.68
N VAL A 68 -12.10 12.97 -7.92
CA VAL A 68 -12.02 13.86 -9.08
C VAL A 68 -13.10 14.94 -8.99
N ALA A 69 -14.33 14.61 -8.58
CA ALA A 69 -15.40 15.61 -8.40
C ALA A 69 -15.02 16.70 -7.38
N TYR A 70 -14.39 16.35 -6.24
CA TYR A 70 -13.90 17.35 -5.28
C TYR A 70 -12.71 18.17 -5.82
N THR A 71 -11.85 17.54 -6.61
CA THR A 71 -10.70 18.21 -7.23
C THR A 71 -11.16 19.22 -8.29
N GLU A 72 -12.17 18.86 -9.09
CA GLU A 72 -12.80 19.72 -10.10
C GLU A 72 -13.57 20.89 -9.46
N TYR A 73 -14.26 20.65 -8.33
CA TYR A 73 -14.91 21.71 -7.55
C TYR A 73 -13.92 22.81 -7.14
N ARG A 74 -12.68 22.41 -6.80
CA ARG A 74 -11.58 23.33 -6.46
C ARG A 74 -10.85 23.91 -7.67
N LYS A 75 -11.25 23.56 -8.90
CA LYS A 75 -10.61 23.95 -10.17
C LYS A 75 -9.11 23.59 -10.24
N ALA A 76 -8.73 22.48 -9.60
CA ALA A 76 -7.35 21.99 -9.57
C ALA A 76 -7.16 20.80 -10.53
N LYS A 77 -5.90 20.52 -10.91
CA LYS A 77 -5.53 19.32 -11.68
C LYS A 77 -4.86 18.24 -10.82
N THR A 78 -4.57 18.57 -9.57
CA THR A 78 -3.83 17.71 -8.64
C THR A 78 -4.73 17.32 -7.49
N VAL A 79 -4.93 16.02 -7.29
CA VAL A 79 -5.69 15.47 -6.16
C VAL A 79 -4.85 15.63 -4.90
N THR A 80 -5.41 16.29 -3.88
CA THR A 80 -4.75 16.49 -2.58
C THR A 80 -5.21 15.47 -1.54
N VAL A 81 -4.46 15.34 -0.43
CA VAL A 81 -4.81 14.44 0.69
C VAL A 81 -6.19 14.79 1.26
N HIS A 82 -6.50 16.09 1.35
CA HIS A 82 -7.77 16.59 1.85
C HIS A 82 -8.96 16.12 1.00
N ASP A 83 -8.81 16.15 -0.33
CA ASP A 83 -9.85 15.67 -1.25
C ASP A 83 -10.12 14.17 -1.01
N VAL A 84 -9.07 13.37 -0.78
CA VAL A 84 -9.21 11.94 -0.46
C VAL A 84 -9.88 11.70 0.89
N ILE A 85 -9.51 12.44 1.94
CA ILE A 85 -10.15 12.34 3.26
C ILE A 85 -11.65 12.65 3.16
N HIS A 86 -12.01 13.71 2.44
CA HIS A 86 -13.41 14.08 2.23
C HIS A 86 -14.20 13.02 1.46
N CYS A 87 -13.61 12.44 0.40
CA CYS A 87 -14.23 11.35 -0.34
C CYS A 87 -14.46 10.11 0.51
N LEU A 88 -13.46 9.76 1.31
CA LEU A 88 -13.52 8.58 2.17
C LEU A 88 -14.54 8.76 3.30
N ARG A 89 -14.69 9.97 3.83
CA ARG A 89 -15.77 10.34 4.77
C ARG A 89 -17.14 10.25 4.11
N PHE A 90 -17.28 10.74 2.88
CA PHE A 90 -18.52 10.65 2.10
C PHE A 90 -18.96 9.20 1.85
N LEU A 91 -18.02 8.29 1.59
CA LEU A 91 -18.29 6.87 1.35
C LEU A 91 -18.44 6.04 2.64
N GLY A 92 -18.43 6.67 3.83
CA GLY A 92 -18.58 5.97 5.11
C GLY A 92 -17.34 5.17 5.54
N THR A 93 -16.18 5.41 4.94
CA THR A 93 -14.91 4.73 5.27
C THR A 93 -13.82 5.75 5.60
N PRO A 94 -13.94 6.52 6.69
CA PRO A 94 -12.97 7.55 7.05
C PRO A 94 -11.59 6.95 7.33
N ILE A 95 -10.54 7.67 6.94
CA ILE A 95 -9.15 7.32 7.22
C ILE A 95 -8.55 8.36 8.17
N TYR A 96 -7.93 7.91 9.25
CA TYR A 96 -7.36 8.76 10.30
C TYR A 96 -5.83 8.85 10.18
N GLY A 97 -5.23 9.89 10.75
CA GLY A 97 -3.77 10.09 10.77
C GLY A 97 -3.19 10.73 9.50
N PHE A 98 -4.07 11.21 8.62
CA PHE A 98 -3.71 11.97 7.41
C PHE A 98 -4.17 13.43 7.50
N ASP A 99 -4.86 13.80 8.58
CA ASP A 99 -5.22 15.19 8.87
C ASP A 99 -3.95 15.98 9.23
N PRO A 100 -3.86 17.26 8.83
CA PRO A 100 -2.68 18.09 9.08
C PRO A 100 -2.30 18.17 10.57
N ASP A 101 -3.28 18.08 11.47
CA ASP A 101 -3.05 18.16 12.92
C ASP A 101 -2.47 16.86 13.51
N THR A 102 -2.64 15.72 12.84
CA THR A 102 -2.19 14.40 13.31
C THR A 102 -1.07 13.82 12.46
N HIS A 103 -0.85 14.37 11.26
CA HIS A 103 0.15 13.90 10.32
C HIS A 103 1.56 14.39 10.67
N ASP A 104 2.28 13.61 11.47
CA ASP A 104 3.68 13.88 11.79
C ASP A 104 4.62 13.24 10.74
N ALA A 105 5.06 14.03 9.77
CA ALA A 105 6.02 13.61 8.75
C ALA A 105 7.43 13.29 9.30
N ARG A 106 7.72 13.58 10.59
CA ARG A 106 9.03 13.39 11.22
C ARG A 106 9.16 12.09 12.04
N LYS A 107 8.09 11.32 12.27
CA LYS A 107 8.17 10.07 13.04
C LYS A 107 8.94 8.98 12.30
N SER A 108 10.17 8.72 12.76
CA SER A 108 11.04 7.68 12.23
C SER A 108 10.63 6.30 12.76
N LYS A 109 11.13 5.22 12.15
CA LYS A 109 10.79 3.83 12.50
C LYS A 109 11.08 3.48 13.98
N THR A 110 11.94 4.25 14.64
CA THR A 110 12.34 4.10 16.05
C THR A 110 11.25 4.53 17.03
N ASP A 111 10.45 5.55 16.72
CA ASP A 111 9.47 6.15 17.66
C ASP A 111 8.22 5.27 17.89
N ARG A 112 8.03 4.23 17.08
CA ARG A 112 6.90 3.30 17.21
C ARG A 112 7.09 2.25 18.30
N ILE A 113 8.32 2.03 18.77
CA ILE A 113 8.65 0.99 19.76
C ILE A 113 8.47 1.53 21.19
N HIS A 114 8.50 2.85 21.38
CA HIS A 114 8.47 3.48 22.71
C HIS A 114 7.07 3.61 23.34
N TYR A 115 5.98 3.30 22.63
CA TYR A 115 4.61 3.37 23.19
C TYR A 115 4.21 2.15 24.05
N THR A 116 5.04 1.11 24.17
CA THR A 116 4.76 -0.05 25.03
C THR A 116 5.37 0.05 26.43
N ALA A 117 6.04 1.14 26.77
CA ALA A 117 6.59 1.39 28.10
C ALA A 117 5.84 2.55 28.75
N ALA A 118 4.59 2.30 29.16
CA ALA A 118 3.91 3.20 30.09
C ALA A 118 4.55 3.03 31.48
N PRO A 119 5.03 4.09 32.15
CA PRO A 119 5.37 4.00 33.56
C PRO A 119 4.06 3.83 34.34
N ALA A 120 3.94 2.71 35.05
CA ALA A 120 2.89 2.56 36.05
C ALA A 120 3.10 3.63 37.13
N HIS A 121 2.20 4.60 37.19
CA HIS A 121 2.10 5.50 38.33
C HIS A 121 1.49 4.73 39.50
N ILE A 122 2.29 4.51 40.55
CA ILE A 122 1.87 4.46 41.95
C ILE A 122 2.44 5.71 42.60
#